data_AF-A0A3G2I052-F1
#
_entry.id   AF-A0A3G2I052-F1
#
_cell.length_a   1.000
_cell.length_b   1.000
_cell.length_c   1.000
_cell.angle_alpha   90.00
_cell.angle_beta   90.00
_cell.angle_gamma   90.00
#
_symmetry.space_group_name_H-M   'P 1'
#
loop_
_entity.id
_entity.type
_entity.pdbx_description
1 polymer ?
#
loop_
_entity_poly.entity_id
_entity_poly.type
_entity_poly.pdbx_seq_one_letter_code
_entity_poly.pdbx_strand_id
1 'polypeptide(L)'
;MAQAMSRVNVHAVRGRLAVCGLACGGLLAMFAPAWVGPSPRVVYNPSDSAPRGFYAVKSVAVHSGDWIVTRLPADVIRFAAERAYLPAGAPLLKRVAAMAGDHVCVRDARVWINGAPRATALRVDSQGRPLQPWRGCRELAAGELFLLSTQQPSSFDSRYFGPIVRRAVYGRATPLWTWGSPTGRNGLDGDSASASTFSNASPTCEGDE
;
A
#
# COMPACT_ATOMS: atom_id res chain seq x y z
N MET A 1 -11.08 77.32 -29.45
CA MET A 1 -11.35 75.89 -29.27
C MET A 1 -10.22 75.10 -29.92
N ALA A 2 -9.31 74.52 -29.13
CA ALA A 2 -8.30 73.58 -29.63
C ALA A 2 -8.42 72.31 -28.77
N GLN A 3 -8.99 71.25 -29.34
CA GLN A 3 -9.10 69.95 -28.69
C GLN A 3 -7.71 69.31 -28.63
N ALA A 4 -7.12 69.27 -27.44
CA ALA A 4 -5.97 68.42 -27.17
C ALA A 4 -6.44 66.96 -27.16
N MET A 5 -6.42 66.30 -28.31
CA MET A 5 -6.56 64.85 -28.35
C MET A 5 -5.32 64.24 -27.69
N SER A 6 -5.49 63.86 -26.42
CA SER A 6 -4.54 63.06 -25.66
C SER A 6 -4.17 61.83 -26.49
N ARG A 7 -2.96 61.82 -27.06
CA ARG A 7 -2.42 60.64 -27.74
C ARG A 7 -2.34 59.53 -26.71
N VAL A 8 -3.29 58.59 -26.77
CA VAL A 8 -3.24 57.37 -25.97
C VAL A 8 -1.92 56.70 -26.28
N ASN A 9 -1.02 56.64 -25.29
CA ASN A 9 0.27 56.02 -25.48
C ASN A 9 0.07 54.50 -25.56
N VAL A 10 -0.07 54.00 -26.79
CA VAL A 10 -0.37 52.60 -27.11
C VAL A 10 0.68 51.67 -26.48
N HIS A 11 1.92 52.11 -26.33
CA HIS A 11 2.97 51.36 -25.63
C HIS A 11 2.72 51.29 -24.12
N ALA A 12 2.26 52.38 -23.49
CA ALA A 12 1.89 52.38 -22.08
C ALA A 12 0.64 51.54 -21.80
N VAL A 13 -0.35 51.55 -22.71
CA VAL A 13 -1.55 50.70 -22.62
C VAL A 13 -1.19 49.23 -22.80
N ARG A 14 -0.37 48.89 -23.80
CA ARG A 14 0.15 47.53 -24.02
C ARG A 14 0.98 47.02 -22.83
N GLY A 15 1.82 47.87 -22.25
CA GLY A 15 2.61 47.53 -21.06
C GLY A 15 1.72 47.23 -19.85
N ARG A 16 0.68 48.05 -19.60
CA ARG A 16 -0.28 47.82 -18.51
C ARG A 16 -1.09 46.55 -18.71
N LEU A 17 -1.56 46.29 -19.94
CA LEU A 17 -2.28 45.05 -20.26
C LEU A 17 -1.38 43.81 -20.10
N ALA A 18 -0.11 43.90 -20.48
CA ALA A 18 0.86 42.83 -20.27
C ALA A 18 1.11 42.56 -18.77
N VAL A 19 1.26 43.62 -17.96
CA VAL A 19 1.41 43.51 -16.50
C VAL A 19 0.16 42.90 -15.85
N CYS A 20 -1.04 43.34 -16.22
CA CYS A 20 -2.29 42.75 -15.74
C CYS A 20 -2.43 41.28 -16.16
N GLY A 21 -2.07 40.95 -17.40
CA GLY A 21 -2.08 39.57 -17.90
C GLY A 21 -1.14 38.66 -17.11
N LEU A 22 0.08 39.12 -16.83
CA LEU A 22 1.06 38.39 -16.00
C LEU A 22 0.58 38.24 -14.55
N ALA A 23 -0.01 39.28 -13.96
CA ALA A 23 -0.56 39.22 -12.60
C ALA A 23 -1.74 38.24 -12.49
N CYS A 24 -2.70 38.28 -13.44
CA CYS A 24 -3.81 37.34 -13.49
C CYS A 24 -3.34 35.90 -13.74
N GLY A 25 -2.38 35.70 -14.66
CA GLY A 25 -1.78 34.39 -14.92
C GLY A 25 -1.07 33.82 -13.69
N GLY A 26 -0.33 34.66 -12.96
CA GLY A 26 0.32 34.29 -11.70
C GLY A 26 -0.68 33.89 -10.61
N LEU A 27 -1.77 34.65 -10.45
CA LEU A 27 -2.85 34.32 -9.51
C LEU A 27 -3.52 32.98 -9.87
N LEU A 28 -3.86 32.77 -11.15
CA LEU A 28 -4.45 31.51 -11.62
C LEU A 28 -3.54 30.30 -11.38
N ALA A 29 -2.24 30.42 -11.65
CA ALA A 29 -1.26 29.36 -11.39
C ALA A 29 -1.14 29.02 -9.90
N MET A 30 -1.25 30.02 -9.02
CA MET A 30 -1.18 29.84 -7.57
C MET A 30 -2.38 29.06 -7.00
N PHE A 31 -3.57 29.23 -7.59
CA PHE A 31 -4.77 28.50 -7.20
C PHE A 31 -4.94 27.17 -7.93
N ALA A 32 -4.24 26.90 -9.03
CA ALA A 32 -4.37 25.67 -9.82
C ALA A 32 -4.29 24.36 -8.99
N PRO A 33 -3.41 24.20 -7.98
CA PRO A 33 -3.37 23.00 -7.14
C PRO A 33 -4.62 22.77 -6.26
N ALA A 34 -5.48 23.78 -6.08
CA ALA A 34 -6.75 23.59 -5.39
C ALA A 34 -7.80 22.90 -6.29
N TRP A 35 -7.64 22.98 -7.61
CA TRP A 35 -8.53 22.39 -8.62
C TRP A 35 -7.99 21.06 -9.15
N VAL A 36 -6.67 20.93 -9.19
CA VAL A 36 -5.96 19.68 -9.48
C VAL A 36 -5.73 18.98 -8.15
N GLY A 37 -6.61 18.04 -7.79
CA GLY A 37 -6.57 17.34 -6.50
C GLY A 37 -5.18 16.79 -6.10
N PRO A 38 -4.99 16.37 -4.84
CA PRO A 38 -3.66 16.07 -4.30
C PRO A 38 -2.88 15.11 -5.21
N SER A 39 -1.62 15.47 -5.50
CA SER A 39 -0.74 14.64 -6.31
C SER A 39 -0.56 13.26 -5.67
N PRO A 40 -0.60 12.15 -6.45
CA PRO A 40 -0.36 10.83 -5.91
C PRO A 40 1.03 10.78 -5.28
N ARG A 41 1.11 10.30 -4.04
CA ARG A 41 2.40 10.12 -3.36
C ARG A 41 3.12 8.96 -4.02
N VAL A 42 4.41 9.09 -4.31
CA VAL A 42 5.21 7.99 -4.85
C VAL A 42 6.03 7.37 -3.72
N VAL A 43 6.00 6.04 -3.62
CA VAL A 43 6.83 5.27 -2.69
C VAL A 43 7.74 4.31 -3.46
N TYR A 44 8.93 4.07 -2.93
CA TYR A 44 9.87 3.08 -3.44
C TYR A 44 9.90 1.86 -2.51
N ASN A 45 9.73 0.66 -3.07
CA ASN A 45 9.93 -0.60 -2.36
C ASN A 45 11.29 -1.22 -2.76
N PRO A 46 12.27 -1.25 -1.84
CA PRO A 46 13.56 -1.89 -2.08
C PRO A 46 13.58 -3.39 -1.81
N SER A 47 12.52 -3.96 -1.24
CA SER A 47 12.51 -5.34 -0.70
C SER A 47 11.69 -6.31 -1.54
N ASP A 48 11.96 -7.62 -1.43
CA ASP A 48 11.21 -8.67 -2.13
C ASP A 48 9.84 -8.99 -1.52
N SER A 49 9.38 -8.22 -0.53
CA SER A 49 8.04 -8.41 0.05
C SER A 49 6.91 -8.14 -0.95
N ALA A 50 7.21 -7.31 -1.95
CA ALA A 50 6.41 -6.95 -3.10
C ALA A 50 7.37 -6.81 -4.29
N PRO A 51 6.89 -6.70 -5.55
CA PRO A 51 7.76 -6.31 -6.65
C PRO A 51 8.58 -5.07 -6.29
N ARG A 52 9.89 -5.09 -6.54
CA ARG A 52 10.73 -3.93 -6.24
C ARG A 52 10.38 -2.82 -7.20
N GLY A 53 10.38 -1.58 -6.73
CA GLY A 53 10.16 -0.42 -7.60
C GLY A 53 9.24 0.64 -7.05
N PHE A 54 8.71 1.47 -7.94
CA PHE A 54 7.95 2.66 -7.61
C PHE A 54 6.46 2.42 -7.71
N TYR A 55 5.72 2.94 -6.73
CA TYR A 55 4.28 2.82 -6.63
C TYR A 55 3.64 4.18 -6.42
N ALA A 56 2.57 4.48 -7.15
CA ALA A 56 1.69 5.61 -6.89
C ALA A 56 0.68 5.23 -5.80
N VAL A 57 0.55 6.11 -4.81
CA VAL A 57 -0.37 5.94 -3.67
C VAL A 57 -1.52 6.90 -3.81
N LYS A 58 -2.74 6.36 -3.78
CA LYS A 58 -3.99 7.13 -3.87
C LYS A 58 -4.90 6.82 -2.68
N SER A 59 -5.53 7.84 -2.12
CA SER A 59 -6.51 7.72 -1.03
C SER A 59 -7.86 7.25 -1.56
N VAL A 60 -7.94 5.98 -1.97
CA VAL A 60 -9.15 5.32 -2.48
C VAL A 60 -9.53 4.14 -1.59
N ALA A 61 -10.71 3.58 -1.81
CA ALA A 61 -11.13 2.35 -1.15
C ALA A 61 -10.13 1.21 -1.43
N VAL A 62 -9.89 0.41 -0.40
CA VAL A 62 -8.96 -0.73 -0.40
C VAL A 62 -9.81 -2.00 -0.38
N HIS A 63 -9.41 -2.98 -1.17
CA HIS A 63 -10.04 -4.29 -1.28
C HIS A 63 -9.01 -5.40 -1.10
N SER A 64 -9.49 -6.64 -0.92
CA SER A 64 -8.60 -7.80 -0.92
C SER A 64 -7.84 -7.89 -2.25
N GLY A 65 -6.56 -8.20 -2.18
CA GLY A 65 -5.65 -8.24 -3.33
C GLY A 65 -4.98 -6.92 -3.69
N ASP A 66 -5.42 -5.78 -3.14
CA ASP A 66 -4.77 -4.49 -3.35
C ASP A 66 -3.40 -4.45 -2.65
N TRP A 67 -2.44 -3.74 -3.27
CA TRP A 67 -1.27 -3.24 -2.56
C TRP A 67 -1.64 -1.99 -1.79
N ILE A 68 -1.14 -1.86 -0.56
CA ILE A 68 -1.37 -0.69 0.27
C ILE A 68 -0.08 -0.20 0.89
N VAL A 69 -0.06 1.11 1.19
CA VAL A 69 0.96 1.71 2.05
C VAL A 69 0.33 2.01 3.39
N THR A 70 0.92 1.51 4.48
CA THR A 70 0.38 1.66 5.83
C THR A 70 1.46 1.99 6.84
N ARG A 71 1.07 2.62 7.95
CA ARG A 71 1.85 2.61 9.18
C ARG A 71 1.50 1.36 9.98
N LEU A 72 2.49 0.69 10.55
CA LEU A 72 2.24 -0.38 11.52
C LEU A 72 1.97 0.22 12.93
N PRO A 73 1.48 -0.59 13.88
CA PRO A 73 1.50 -0.22 15.30
C PRO A 73 2.92 0.11 15.80
N ALA A 74 3.04 0.96 16.82
CA ALA A 74 4.32 1.51 17.27
C ALA A 74 5.28 0.44 17.80
N ASP A 75 4.75 -0.54 18.53
CA ASP A 75 5.46 -1.72 19.02
C ASP A 75 6.00 -2.59 17.88
N VAL A 76 5.20 -2.79 16.83
CA VAL A 76 5.57 -3.57 15.64
C VAL A 76 6.66 -2.86 14.83
N ILE A 77 6.56 -1.54 14.62
CA ILE A 77 7.62 -0.75 13.97
C ILE A 77 8.90 -0.78 14.78
N ARG A 78 8.82 -0.61 16.11
CA ARG A 78 10.01 -0.64 16.97
C ARG A 78 10.71 -1.99 16.85
N PHE A 79 9.97 -3.09 16.97
CA PHE A 79 10.51 -4.43 16.76
C PHE A 79 11.13 -4.60 15.37
N ALA A 80 10.44 -4.16 14.31
CA ALA A 80 10.95 -4.25 12.95
C ALA A 80 12.23 -3.41 12.75
N ALA A 81 12.34 -2.25 13.40
CA ALA A 81 13.50 -1.37 13.33
C ALA A 81 14.70 -1.96 14.09
N GLU A 82 14.50 -2.45 15.30
CA GLU A 82 15.52 -3.16 16.10
C GLU A 82 16.07 -4.38 15.34
N ARG A 83 15.19 -5.05 14.58
CA ARG A 83 15.54 -6.20 13.75
C ARG A 83 16.06 -5.83 12.36
N ALA A 84 16.12 -4.55 12.01
CA ALA A 84 16.47 -4.06 10.66
C ALA A 84 15.60 -4.63 9.53
N TYR A 85 14.35 -5.00 9.81
CA TYR A 85 13.36 -5.42 8.81
C TYR A 85 12.72 -4.21 8.10
N LEU A 86 12.47 -3.13 8.84
CA LEU A 86 11.87 -1.90 8.35
C LEU A 86 12.40 -0.73 9.19
N PRO A 87 12.92 0.35 8.59
CA PRO A 87 13.41 1.50 9.35
C PRO A 87 12.31 2.14 10.21
N ALA A 88 12.72 2.74 11.34
CA ALA A 88 11.80 3.47 12.21
C ALA A 88 11.04 4.56 11.44
N GLY A 89 9.71 4.58 11.57
CA GLY A 89 8.85 5.55 10.90
C GLY A 89 8.62 5.31 9.41
N ALA A 90 9.30 4.35 8.77
CA ALA A 90 9.08 4.04 7.37
C ALA A 90 7.70 3.37 7.16
N PRO A 91 6.98 3.74 6.09
CA PRO A 91 5.75 3.04 5.74
C PRO A 91 6.02 1.62 5.25
N LEU A 92 5.09 0.71 5.51
CA LEU A 92 5.12 -0.65 4.96
C LEU A 92 4.28 -0.71 3.67
N LEU A 93 4.86 -1.25 2.59
CA LEU A 93 4.13 -1.68 1.40
C LEU A 93 3.77 -3.15 1.52
N LYS A 94 2.48 -3.48 1.48
CA LYS A 94 2.03 -4.88 1.59
C LYS A 94 0.72 -5.13 0.86
N ARG A 95 0.49 -6.38 0.47
CA ARG A 95 -0.76 -6.82 -0.16
C ARG A 95 -1.79 -7.18 0.90
N VAL A 96 -3.03 -6.74 0.71
CA VAL A 96 -4.17 -7.16 1.52
C VAL A 96 -4.56 -8.58 1.09
N ALA A 97 -4.60 -9.51 2.03
CA ALA A 97 -4.97 -10.89 1.76
C ALA A 97 -6.33 -11.27 2.36
N ALA A 98 -6.75 -10.58 3.42
CA ALA A 98 -8.09 -10.70 3.99
C ALA A 98 -8.55 -9.38 4.59
N MET A 99 -9.86 -9.22 4.70
CA MET A 99 -10.55 -8.04 5.23
C MET A 99 -11.70 -8.44 6.16
N ALA A 100 -12.40 -7.46 6.73
CA ALA A 100 -13.58 -7.68 7.55
C ALA A 100 -14.54 -8.74 6.96
N GLY A 101 -14.95 -9.69 7.80
CA GLY A 101 -15.77 -10.84 7.42
C GLY A 101 -14.97 -12.10 7.00
N ASP A 102 -13.70 -11.96 6.62
CA ASP A 102 -12.85 -13.12 6.37
C ASP A 102 -12.41 -13.78 7.69
N HIS A 103 -12.38 -15.11 7.72
CA HIS A 103 -11.87 -15.89 8.83
C HIS A 103 -10.37 -16.17 8.66
N VAL A 104 -9.54 -15.72 9.58
CA VAL A 104 -8.09 -15.90 9.55
C VAL A 104 -7.62 -16.73 10.73
N CYS A 105 -6.88 -17.80 10.43
CA CYS A 105 -6.26 -18.64 11.44
C CYS A 105 -4.76 -18.72 11.22
N VAL A 106 -4.00 -18.53 12.29
CA VAL A 106 -2.57 -18.80 12.37
C VAL A 106 -2.31 -19.76 13.52
N ARG A 107 -2.05 -21.02 13.17
CA ARG A 107 -1.72 -22.13 14.08
C ARG A 107 -0.56 -22.93 13.50
N ASP A 108 0.30 -23.46 14.35
CA ASP A 108 1.47 -24.27 13.94
C ASP A 108 2.33 -23.62 12.84
N ALA A 109 2.45 -22.29 12.88
CA ALA A 109 3.18 -21.49 11.89
C ALA A 109 2.62 -21.62 10.46
N ARG A 110 1.35 -21.96 10.29
CA ARG A 110 0.65 -21.94 9.00
C ARG A 110 -0.50 -20.94 9.07
N VAL A 111 -0.78 -20.30 7.94
CA VAL A 111 -1.83 -19.28 7.79
C VAL A 111 -2.92 -19.85 6.92
N TRP A 112 -4.16 -19.76 7.40
CA TRP A 112 -5.36 -20.07 6.66
C TRP A 112 -6.24 -18.82 6.57
N ILE A 113 -6.86 -18.63 5.41
CA ILE A 113 -7.86 -17.58 5.17
C ILE A 113 -9.07 -18.28 4.57
N ASN A 114 -10.22 -18.18 5.24
CA ASN A 114 -11.47 -18.86 4.87
C ASN A 114 -11.25 -20.37 4.65
N GLY A 115 -10.53 -21.02 5.57
CA GLY A 115 -10.19 -22.45 5.50
C GLY A 115 -9.09 -22.83 4.49
N ALA A 116 -8.75 -21.96 3.55
CA ALA A 116 -7.72 -22.23 2.56
C ALA A 116 -6.32 -21.89 3.09
N PRO A 117 -5.32 -22.78 2.99
CA PRO A 117 -3.95 -22.46 3.37
C PRO A 117 -3.37 -21.40 2.42
N ARG A 118 -2.74 -20.37 2.97
CA ARG A 118 -2.21 -19.22 2.20
C ARG A 118 -0.72 -18.99 2.35
N ALA A 119 -0.14 -19.32 3.51
CA ALA A 119 1.29 -19.15 3.75
C ALA A 119 1.76 -19.99 4.94
N THR A 120 3.09 -20.11 5.04
CA THR A 120 3.79 -20.60 6.23
C THR A 120 4.59 -19.44 6.83
N ALA A 121 4.55 -19.31 8.15
CA ALA A 121 5.40 -18.42 8.92
C ALA A 121 6.71 -19.13 9.26
N LEU A 122 7.83 -18.44 9.05
CA LEU A 122 9.13 -18.95 9.48
C LEU A 122 9.27 -18.77 11.00
N ARG A 123 9.94 -19.71 11.66
CA ARG A 123 10.23 -19.62 13.11
C ARG A 123 11.54 -18.90 13.41
N VAL A 124 12.34 -18.66 12.38
CA VAL A 124 13.62 -17.95 12.45
C VAL A 124 13.72 -17.02 11.26
N ASP A 125 14.33 -15.85 11.46
CA ASP A 125 14.62 -14.92 10.37
C ASP A 125 15.91 -15.30 9.63
N SER A 126 16.26 -14.53 8.60
CA SER A 126 17.48 -14.74 7.81
C SER A 126 18.79 -14.54 8.59
N GLN A 127 18.73 -13.98 9.79
CA GLN A 127 19.87 -13.81 10.70
C GLN A 127 19.87 -14.87 11.82
N GLY A 128 19.00 -15.89 11.75
CA GLY A 128 18.90 -16.95 12.74
C GLY A 128 18.21 -16.54 14.04
N ARG A 129 17.58 -15.35 14.10
CA ARG A 129 16.89 -14.88 15.30
C ARG A 129 15.48 -15.47 15.35
N PRO A 130 14.96 -15.85 16.53
CA PRO A 130 13.61 -16.36 16.66
C PRO A 130 12.55 -15.38 16.18
N LEU A 131 11.56 -15.91 15.46
CA LEU A 131 10.34 -15.25 15.04
C LEU A 131 9.15 -16.01 15.61
N GLN A 132 8.26 -15.27 16.27
CA GLN A 132 7.03 -15.81 16.82
C GLN A 132 5.87 -15.46 15.89
N PRO A 133 5.20 -16.45 15.28
CA PRO A 133 3.97 -16.19 14.55
C PRO A 133 2.89 -15.64 15.49
N TRP A 134 2.04 -14.76 14.95
CA TRP A 134 0.81 -14.35 15.60
C TRP A 134 -0.05 -15.60 15.88
N ARG A 135 -0.77 -15.61 17.00
CA ARG A 135 -1.66 -16.69 17.38
C ARG A 135 -3.08 -16.16 17.40
N GLY A 136 -3.94 -16.77 16.60
CA GLY A 136 -5.36 -16.46 16.58
C GLY A 136 -6.07 -17.20 15.47
N CYS A 137 -7.34 -17.47 15.67
CA CYS A 137 -8.24 -18.07 14.70
C CYS A 137 -9.59 -17.40 14.88
N ARG A 138 -9.86 -16.39 14.06
CA ARG A 138 -11.04 -15.53 14.22
C ARG A 138 -11.42 -14.86 12.93
N GLU A 139 -12.68 -14.44 12.88
CA GLU A 139 -13.15 -13.49 11.88
C GLU A 139 -12.49 -12.12 12.09
N LEU A 140 -12.17 -11.45 10.98
CA LEU A 140 -11.70 -10.08 11.01
C LEU A 140 -12.86 -9.12 11.26
N ALA A 141 -12.69 -8.25 12.25
CA ALA A 141 -13.68 -7.24 12.59
C ALA A 141 -13.76 -6.13 11.54
N ALA A 142 -14.83 -5.34 11.61
CA ALA A 142 -14.98 -4.16 10.77
C ALA A 142 -13.76 -3.23 10.89
N GLY A 143 -13.15 -2.92 9.74
CA GLY A 143 -11.97 -2.06 9.69
C GLY A 143 -10.65 -2.77 9.98
N GLU A 144 -10.61 -4.10 10.09
CA GLU A 144 -9.36 -4.86 10.13
C GLU A 144 -8.93 -5.36 8.74
N LEU A 145 -7.63 -5.46 8.55
CA LEU A 145 -6.98 -6.00 7.36
C LEU A 145 -5.91 -7.01 7.77
N PHE A 146 -5.81 -8.13 7.07
CA PHE A 146 -4.69 -9.05 7.19
C PHE A 146 -3.79 -8.92 5.97
N LEU A 147 -2.52 -8.57 6.21
CA LEU A 147 -1.56 -8.26 5.16
C LEU A 147 -0.61 -9.45 4.98
N LEU A 148 -0.46 -9.93 3.75
CA LEU A 148 0.31 -11.15 3.50
C LEU A 148 0.97 -11.10 2.14
N SER A 149 2.25 -11.48 2.09
CA SER A 149 2.88 -11.88 0.83
C SER A 149 2.90 -13.40 0.77
N THR A 150 2.04 -13.97 -0.07
CA THR A 150 1.94 -15.43 -0.26
C THR A 150 3.15 -16.01 -0.96
N GLN A 151 3.92 -15.16 -1.65
CA GLN A 151 5.02 -15.55 -2.51
C GLN A 151 6.39 -15.38 -1.87
N GLN A 152 6.48 -14.61 -0.78
CA GLN A 152 7.74 -14.35 -0.09
C GLN A 152 7.70 -14.91 1.35
N PRO A 153 8.20 -16.14 1.57
CA PRO A 153 8.20 -16.78 2.88
C PRO A 153 8.90 -15.97 3.98
N SER A 154 10.00 -15.30 3.65
CA SER A 154 10.77 -14.49 4.62
C SER A 154 10.16 -13.13 4.94
N SER A 155 9.02 -12.77 4.33
CA SER A 155 8.48 -11.43 4.48
C SER A 155 7.87 -11.18 5.85
N PHE A 156 8.22 -10.04 6.46
CA PHE A 156 7.62 -9.60 7.71
C PHE A 156 6.23 -8.99 7.44
N ASP A 157 5.17 -9.68 7.85
CA ASP A 157 3.77 -9.30 7.63
C ASP A 157 2.82 -9.83 8.72
N SER A 158 1.51 -9.87 8.47
CA SER A 158 0.50 -10.26 9.45
C SER A 158 0.65 -11.70 9.96
N ARG A 159 1.51 -12.52 9.35
CA ARG A 159 2.01 -13.77 9.96
C ARG A 159 2.57 -13.58 11.36
N TYR A 160 3.20 -12.43 11.62
CA TYR A 160 3.92 -12.15 12.86
C TYR A 160 3.21 -11.09 13.70
N PHE A 161 2.72 -10.02 13.07
CA PHE A 161 2.06 -8.92 13.80
C PHE A 161 0.54 -8.97 13.79
N GLY A 162 -0.07 -9.98 13.15
CA GLY A 162 -1.52 -10.14 13.11
C GLY A 162 -2.25 -9.08 12.26
N PRO A 163 -3.58 -8.96 12.40
CA PRO A 163 -4.39 -7.97 11.70
C PRO A 163 -3.98 -6.53 12.05
N ILE A 164 -4.14 -5.61 11.10
CA ILE A 164 -3.97 -4.16 11.32
C ILE A 164 -5.29 -3.42 11.14
N VAL A 165 -5.35 -2.19 11.65
CA VAL A 165 -6.50 -1.31 11.48
C VAL A 165 -6.41 -0.53 10.16
N ARG A 166 -7.50 -0.51 9.38
CA ARG A 166 -7.64 0.18 8.09
C ARG A 166 -7.35 1.67 8.19
N ARG A 167 -7.61 2.30 9.35
CA ARG A 167 -7.31 3.73 9.58
C ARG A 167 -5.81 4.07 9.53
N ALA A 168 -4.93 3.08 9.67
CA ALA A 168 -3.48 3.29 9.56
C ALA A 168 -2.98 3.29 8.10
N VAL A 169 -3.85 2.96 7.14
CA VAL A 169 -3.54 2.89 5.72
C VAL A 169 -3.53 4.29 5.11
N TYR A 170 -2.44 4.65 4.46
CA TYR A 170 -2.31 5.91 3.73
C TYR A 170 -3.03 5.88 2.37
N GLY A 171 -3.13 4.72 1.75
CA GLY A 171 -3.86 4.55 0.49
C GLY A 171 -3.49 3.27 -0.25
N ARG A 172 -4.17 3.05 -1.37
CA ARG A 172 -3.88 1.98 -2.33
C ARG A 172 -2.64 2.35 -3.14
N ALA A 173 -1.71 1.42 -3.23
CA ALA A 173 -0.50 1.50 -4.03
C ALA A 173 -0.72 0.81 -5.39
N THR A 174 -0.37 1.49 -6.47
CA THR A 174 -0.40 0.93 -7.83
C THR A 174 1.02 0.99 -8.40
N PRO A 175 1.58 -0.11 -8.92
CA PRO A 175 2.92 -0.09 -9.49
C PRO A 175 2.98 0.89 -10.66
N LEU A 176 3.99 1.75 -10.66
CA LEU A 176 4.35 2.64 -11.76
C LEU A 176 5.44 2.02 -12.62
N TRP A 177 6.47 1.48 -11.95
CA TRP A 177 7.58 0.80 -12.57
C TRP A 177 8.19 -0.18 -11.58
N THR A 178 8.26 -1.46 -11.94
CA THR A 178 8.72 -2.53 -11.05
C THR A 178 9.69 -3.48 -11.73
N TRP A 179 10.58 -4.08 -10.95
CA TRP A 179 11.57 -5.07 -11.37
C TRP A 179 11.77 -6.14 -10.29
N GLY A 180 12.42 -7.25 -10.65
CA GLY A 180 12.53 -8.42 -9.76
C GLY A 180 11.20 -9.18 -9.65
N SER A 181 11.25 -10.38 -9.08
CA SER A 181 10.25 -11.44 -9.33
C SER A 181 8.78 -11.04 -9.11
N PRO A 182 7.95 -11.18 -10.15
CA PRO A 182 6.55 -11.55 -10.04
C PRO A 182 6.46 -13.07 -10.06
N THR A 183 6.14 -13.74 -8.96
CA THR A 183 5.67 -15.14 -9.06
C THR A 183 4.20 -15.11 -9.51
N GLY A 184 4.04 -15.00 -10.83
CA GLY A 184 2.76 -15.05 -11.54
C GLY A 184 2.59 -13.90 -12.54
N ARG A 185 3.13 -14.11 -13.75
CA ARG A 185 2.85 -13.49 -15.07
C ARG A 185 2.04 -12.17 -15.12
N ASN A 186 2.63 -11.19 -15.81
CA ASN A 186 1.86 -10.17 -16.54
C ASN A 186 0.94 -10.84 -17.57
N GLY A 187 -0.29 -10.33 -17.68
CA GLY A 187 -1.14 -10.47 -18.87
C GLY A 187 -2.08 -11.67 -18.88
N LEU A 188 -3.39 -11.34 -18.88
CA LEU A 188 -4.39 -11.88 -19.80
C LEU A 188 -4.01 -13.23 -20.44
N ASP A 189 -4.55 -14.32 -19.89
CA ASP A 189 -5.15 -15.43 -20.64
C ASP A 189 -5.52 -16.54 -19.65
N GLY A 190 -6.62 -17.23 -19.98
CA GLY A 190 -7.19 -18.28 -19.17
C GLY A 190 -6.31 -19.52 -19.01
N ASP A 191 -6.79 -20.33 -18.06
CA ASP A 191 -6.61 -21.77 -17.94
C ASP A 191 -5.39 -22.37 -17.22
N SER A 192 -5.79 -23.37 -16.42
CA SER A 192 -5.05 -24.51 -15.89
C SER A 192 -4.13 -24.29 -14.69
N ALA A 193 -4.77 -24.46 -13.53
CA ALA A 193 -4.32 -25.22 -12.38
C ALA A 193 -2.91 -25.85 -12.47
N SER A 194 -2.03 -25.41 -11.59
CA SER A 194 -0.96 -26.24 -11.05
C SER A 194 -1.13 -26.30 -9.53
N ALA A 195 -1.91 -27.29 -9.12
CA ALA A 195 -2.02 -27.71 -7.74
C ALA A 195 -0.65 -28.22 -7.26
N SER A 196 0.03 -27.44 -6.45
CA SER A 196 1.02 -27.98 -5.52
C SER A 196 0.24 -28.61 -4.37
N THR A 197 0.51 -29.89 -4.13
CA THR A 197 -0.22 -30.79 -3.23
C THR A 197 -0.41 -30.21 -1.82
N PHE A 198 -1.52 -29.50 -1.63
CA PHE A 198 -2.17 -29.39 -0.34
C PHE A 198 -2.95 -30.68 -0.14
N SER A 199 -2.39 -31.59 0.66
CA SER A 199 -3.11 -32.77 1.11
C SER A 199 -4.40 -32.32 1.81
N ASN A 200 -5.54 -32.78 1.30
CA ASN A 200 -6.85 -32.59 1.90
C ASN A 200 -6.91 -33.32 3.23
N ALA A 201 -6.62 -32.61 4.30
CA ALA A 201 -7.25 -32.86 5.59
C ALA A 201 -7.90 -31.55 5.97
N SER A 202 -9.23 -31.52 5.96
CA SER A 202 -10.02 -30.45 6.57
C SER A 202 -9.94 -30.63 8.08
N PRO A 203 -9.37 -29.71 8.87
CA PRO A 203 -9.71 -29.61 10.27
C PRO A 203 -10.81 -28.56 10.33
N THR A 204 -12.02 -28.97 10.69
CA THR A 204 -13.06 -28.02 11.06
C THR A 204 -12.46 -27.02 12.04
N CYS A 205 -12.71 -25.74 11.80
CA CYS A 205 -12.41 -24.69 12.78
C CYS A 205 -13.54 -24.73 13.81
N GLU A 206 -13.59 -25.80 14.60
CA GLU A 206 -14.47 -25.91 15.77
C GLU A 206 -13.60 -25.72 17.02
N GLY A 207 -14.17 -24.98 17.96
CA GLY A 207 -13.44 -24.25 18.99
C GLY A 207 -13.03 -25.08 20.19
N ASP A 208 -12.34 -24.40 21.10
CA ASP A 208 -12.25 -24.75 22.51
C ASP A 208 -12.36 -23.43 23.30
N GLU A 209 -13.13 -23.51 24.38
CA GLU A 209 -13.56 -22.46 25.31
C GLU A 209 -12.43 -21.70 26.02
#